data_AF-A0A5C0DW32-F1
#
_entry.id   AF-A0A5C0DW32-F1
#
_cell.length_a   1.000
_cell.length_b   1.000
_cell.length_c   1.000
_cell.angle_alpha   90.00
_cell.angle_beta   90.00
_cell.angle_gamma   90.00
#
_symmetry.space_group_name_H-M   'P 1'
#
loop_
_entity.id
_entity.type
_entity.pdbx_description
1 polymer ?
#
loop_
_entity_poly.entity_id
_entity_poly.type
_entity_poly.pdbx_seq_one_letter_code
_entity_poly.pdbx_strand_id
1 'polypeptide(L)'
;MTQKIIESDKSISDLLQTIEPKGIADESMRHTVEVLLNLIEQLQLKVKGLESENQRLKDENNRLKGEQGQPDIKAKNKKGFENKHSSEKERKTPKQHSKSSKNQTIKIDRKQILEYPQDKLPADAQFKGYEEVIVQDIILETDNILFRKEKYYSPLEKKTYLADLPSGYEGEFGLLIKNLSYQLVLRGQHDPRQVVRIPRRYWHFYVSRLFI
;
A
#
# COMPACT_ATOMS: atom_id res chain seq x y z
N MET A 1 -0.76 1.99 -22.93
CA MET A 1 -0.78 3.46 -22.79
C MET A 1 0.61 4.08 -22.95
N THR A 2 1.65 3.48 -22.36
CA THR A 2 3.05 3.94 -22.47
C THR A 2 3.59 4.03 -23.89
N GLN A 3 3.32 3.07 -24.78
CA GLN A 3 3.75 3.16 -26.19
C GLN A 3 3.18 4.37 -26.93
N LYS A 4 1.91 4.70 -26.69
CA LYS A 4 1.22 5.82 -27.34
C LYS A 4 1.76 7.19 -26.89
N ILE A 5 2.24 7.27 -25.65
CA ILE A 5 2.86 8.49 -25.07
C ILE A 5 4.30 8.66 -25.58
N ILE A 6 5.06 7.56 -25.67
CA ILE A 6 6.44 7.59 -26.18
C ILE A 6 6.46 7.94 -27.68
N GLU A 7 5.48 7.47 -28.47
CA GLU A 7 5.32 7.87 -29.87
C GLU A 7 4.94 9.35 -30.03
N SER A 8 4.09 9.90 -29.15
CA SER A 8 3.74 11.33 -29.18
C SER A 8 4.91 12.22 -28.78
N ASP A 9 5.70 11.83 -27.77
CA ASP A 9 6.86 12.63 -27.32
C ASP A 9 7.95 12.69 -28.39
N LYS A 10 8.16 11.57 -29.10
CA LYS A 10 9.11 11.51 -30.21
C LYS A 10 8.67 12.40 -31.39
N SER A 11 7.37 12.38 -31.71
CA SER A 11 6.78 13.23 -32.76
C SER A 11 6.87 14.73 -32.44
N ILE A 12 6.76 15.12 -31.17
CA ILE A 12 6.86 16.52 -30.75
C ILE A 12 8.32 17.00 -30.76
N SER A 13 9.26 16.14 -30.36
CA SER A 13 10.70 16.44 -30.42
C SER A 13 11.18 16.70 -31.85
N ASP A 14 10.70 15.91 -32.82
CA ASP A 14 11.04 16.08 -34.24
C ASP A 14 10.46 17.39 -34.81
N LEU A 15 9.25 17.78 -34.38
CA LEU A 15 8.63 19.06 -34.75
C LEU A 15 9.41 20.26 -34.22
N LEU A 16 9.91 20.19 -32.98
CA LEU A 16 10.71 21.27 -32.37
C LEU A 16 12.07 21.46 -33.03
N GLN A 17 12.70 20.39 -33.54
CA GLN A 17 13.96 20.47 -34.29
C GLN A 17 13.82 21.12 -35.67
N THR A 18 12.59 21.23 -36.19
CA THR A 18 12.30 21.79 -37.52
C THR A 18 12.07 23.31 -37.50
N ILE A 19 11.93 23.91 -36.31
CA ILE A 19 11.65 25.35 -36.19
C ILE A 19 12.96 26.13 -36.26
N GLU A 20 13.18 26.86 -37.35
CA GLU A 20 14.30 27.80 -37.51
C GLU A 20 13.84 29.26 -37.31
N PRO A 21 14.14 29.89 -36.15
CA PRO A 21 13.70 31.26 -35.86
C PRO A 21 14.28 32.32 -36.79
N LYS A 22 15.40 32.01 -37.47
CA LYS A 22 16.12 32.91 -38.38
C LYS A 22 15.33 33.29 -39.64
N GLY A 23 14.29 32.53 -39.99
CA GLY A 23 13.41 32.82 -41.13
C GLY A 23 12.31 33.86 -40.84
N ILE A 24 12.19 34.33 -39.58
CA ILE A 24 11.16 35.29 -39.18
C ILE A 24 11.64 36.72 -39.50
N ALA A 25 10.90 37.39 -40.40
CA ALA A 25 11.21 38.75 -40.85
C ALA A 25 11.01 39.81 -39.75
N ASP A 26 10.08 39.59 -38.82
CA ASP A 26 9.83 40.49 -37.70
C ASP A 26 10.81 40.24 -36.54
N GLU A 27 11.59 41.26 -36.19
CA GLU A 27 12.65 41.21 -35.16
C GLU A 27 12.07 40.87 -33.77
N SER A 28 10.91 41.43 -33.42
CA SER A 28 10.27 41.24 -32.12
C SER A 28 9.69 39.84 -31.95
N MET A 29 9.05 39.32 -33.00
CA MET A 29 8.54 37.96 -33.05
C MET A 29 9.68 36.94 -33.02
N ARG A 30 10.79 37.19 -33.73
CA ARG A 30 11.98 36.33 -33.70
C ARG A 30 12.54 36.23 -32.28
N HIS A 31 12.73 37.36 -31.60
CA HIS A 31 13.25 37.37 -30.23
C HIS A 31 12.30 36.65 -29.25
N THR A 32 10.99 36.84 -29.41
CA THR A 32 9.98 36.18 -28.56
C THR A 32 10.02 34.66 -28.74
N VAL A 33 10.15 34.17 -29.98
CA VAL A 33 10.25 32.73 -30.28
C VAL A 33 11.54 32.13 -29.71
N GLU A 34 12.67 32.84 -29.80
CA GLU A 34 13.94 32.39 -29.19
C GLU A 34 13.84 32.25 -27.66
N VAL A 35 13.22 33.23 -26.99
CA VAL A 35 13.02 33.19 -25.53
C VAL A 35 12.11 32.02 -25.13
N LEU A 36 11.03 31.79 -25.88
CA LEU A 36 10.11 30.67 -25.64
C LEU A 36 10.79 29.32 -25.85
N LEU A 37 11.61 29.18 -26.89
CA LEU A 37 12.33 27.93 -27.16
C LEU A 37 13.32 27.61 -26.04
N ASN A 38 14.08 28.59 -25.59
CA ASN A 38 15.01 28.45 -24.46
C ASN A 38 14.26 28.08 -23.16
N LEU A 39 13.09 28.66 -22.91
CA LEU A 39 12.28 28.33 -21.75
C LEU A 39 11.73 26.90 -21.83
N ILE A 40 11.28 26.46 -23.00
CA ILE A 40 10.81 25.09 -23.23
C ILE A 40 11.93 24.10 -22.99
N GLU A 41 13.15 24.37 -23.47
CA GLU A 41 14.32 23.53 -23.23
C GLU A 41 14.65 23.42 -21.73
N GLN A 42 14.66 24.55 -21.01
CA GLN A 42 14.87 24.56 -19.56
C GLN A 42 13.79 23.76 -18.82
N LEU A 43 12.53 23.84 -19.27
CA LEU A 43 11.43 23.07 -18.69
C LEU A 43 11.58 21.58 -18.97
N GLN A 44 11.97 21.19 -20.18
CA GLN A 44 12.22 19.78 -20.53
C GLN A 44 13.36 19.18 -19.69
N LEU A 45 14.45 19.93 -19.49
CA LEU A 45 15.55 19.51 -18.62
C LEU A 45 15.09 19.31 -17.18
N LYS A 46 14.28 20.23 -16.64
CA LYS A 46 13.70 20.10 -15.30
C LYS A 46 12.76 18.91 -15.19
N VAL A 47 11.88 18.69 -16.16
CA VAL A 47 10.95 17.56 -16.18
C VAL A 47 11.71 16.25 -16.17
N LYS A 48 12.72 16.09 -17.03
CA LYS A 48 13.57 14.89 -17.06
C LYS A 48 14.29 14.65 -15.74
N GLY A 49 14.78 15.72 -15.10
CA GLY A 49 15.38 15.64 -13.77
C GLY A 49 14.38 15.18 -12.69
N LEU A 50 13.17 15.74 -12.70
CA LEU A 50 12.09 15.36 -11.77
C LEU A 50 11.63 13.92 -11.98
N GLU A 51 11.51 13.45 -13.21
CA GLU A 51 11.15 12.08 -13.53
C GLU A 51 12.21 11.08 -13.02
N SER A 52 13.49 11.42 -13.21
CA SER A 52 14.61 10.62 -12.72
C SER A 52 14.62 10.52 -11.19
N GLU A 53 14.38 11.63 -10.50
CA GLU A 53 14.32 11.67 -9.03
C GLU A 53 13.07 10.94 -8.51
N ASN A 54 11.93 11.08 -9.18
CA ASN A 54 10.71 10.37 -8.84
C ASN A 54 10.89 8.85 -8.98
N GLN A 55 11.59 8.41 -10.04
CA GLN A 55 11.95 7.00 -10.21
C GLN A 55 12.86 6.51 -9.07
N ARG A 56 13.90 7.27 -8.74
CA ARG A 56 14.82 6.96 -7.63
C ARG A 56 14.07 6.82 -6.29
N LEU A 57 13.13 7.73 -6.01
CA LEU A 57 12.32 7.70 -4.79
C LEU A 57 11.37 6.50 -4.76
N LYS A 58 10.80 6.11 -5.90
CA LYS A 58 9.97 4.89 -6.00
C LYS A 58 10.79 3.63 -5.73
N ASP A 59 11.98 3.53 -6.31
CA ASP A 59 12.86 2.38 -6.10
C ASP A 59 13.32 2.30 -4.63
N GLU A 60 13.62 3.44 -4.01
CA GLU A 60 13.92 3.52 -2.58
C GLU A 60 12.72 3.10 -1.70
N ASN A 61 11.51 3.52 -2.05
CA ASN A 61 10.29 3.14 -1.34
C ASN A 61 10.04 1.62 -1.43
N ASN A 62 10.24 1.03 -2.60
CA ASN A 62 10.08 -0.41 -2.83
C ASN A 62 11.13 -1.20 -2.05
N ARG A 63 12.40 -0.72 -2.02
CA ARG A 63 13.46 -1.30 -1.20
C ARG A 63 13.09 -1.32 0.28
N LEU A 64 12.60 -0.19 0.82
CA LEU A 64 12.18 -0.08 2.22
C LEU A 64 10.98 -1.00 2.54
N LYS A 65 10.13 -1.30 1.55
CA LYS A 65 9.01 -2.24 1.66
C LYS A 65 9.40 -3.71 1.47
N GLY A 66 10.66 -3.99 1.14
CA GLY A 66 11.13 -5.36 0.87
C GLY A 66 10.73 -5.90 -0.51
N GLU A 67 10.27 -5.04 -1.40
CA GLU A 67 9.93 -5.35 -2.79
C GLU A 67 11.12 -5.03 -3.72
N GLN A 68 11.22 -5.71 -4.87
CA GLN A 68 12.20 -5.33 -5.89
C GLN A 68 11.75 -4.04 -6.58
N GLY A 69 12.69 -3.09 -6.75
CA GLY A 69 12.50 -1.89 -7.58
C GLY A 69 12.17 -2.25 -9.03
N GLN A 70 11.79 -1.24 -9.82
CA GLN A 70 11.37 -1.48 -11.20
C GLN A 70 12.51 -2.16 -11.99
N PRO A 71 12.28 -3.32 -12.64
CA PRO A 71 13.33 -4.01 -13.37
C PRO A 71 13.74 -3.20 -14.60
N ASP A 72 15.05 -2.93 -14.72
CA ASP A 72 15.65 -2.34 -15.92
C ASP A 72 15.69 -3.39 -17.04
N ILE A 73 14.67 -3.36 -17.91
CA ILE A 73 14.59 -4.27 -19.06
C ILE A 73 15.54 -3.76 -20.14
N LYS A 74 16.80 -4.21 -20.08
CA LYS A 74 17.76 -3.98 -21.16
C LYS A 74 17.31 -4.67 -22.44
N ALA A 75 17.39 -3.95 -23.56
CA ALA A 75 17.07 -4.50 -24.88
C ALA A 75 17.95 -5.73 -25.18
N LYS A 76 17.30 -6.83 -25.56
CA LYS A 76 17.97 -8.11 -25.83
C LYS A 76 18.74 -8.02 -27.16
N ASN A 77 20.02 -7.70 -27.09
CA ASN A 77 20.90 -7.85 -28.25
C ASN A 77 21.08 -9.34 -28.56
N LYS A 78 20.57 -9.80 -29.71
CA LYS A 78 20.84 -11.13 -30.24
C LYS A 78 22.32 -11.22 -30.65
N LYS A 79 23.19 -11.74 -29.78
CA LYS A 79 24.51 -12.25 -30.16
C LYS A 79 24.85 -13.52 -29.38
N GLY A 80 25.10 -14.60 -30.13
CA GLY A 80 25.93 -15.74 -29.76
C GLY A 80 25.33 -16.74 -28.77
N PHE A 81 24.78 -17.83 -29.28
CA PHE A 81 24.71 -19.08 -28.53
C PHE A 81 26.12 -19.69 -28.46
N GLU A 82 26.82 -19.51 -27.34
CA GLU A 82 27.86 -20.45 -26.93
C GLU A 82 27.29 -21.37 -25.85
N ASN A 83 26.82 -22.53 -26.29
CA ASN A 83 26.32 -23.60 -25.44
C ASN A 83 27.49 -24.31 -24.74
N LYS A 84 27.91 -23.83 -23.57
CA LYS A 84 28.65 -24.63 -22.57
C LYS A 84 28.25 -24.30 -21.13
N HIS A 85 26.96 -24.43 -20.83
CA HIS A 85 26.51 -24.54 -19.45
C HIS A 85 25.60 -25.77 -19.33
N SER A 86 26.21 -26.97 -19.36
CA SER A 86 25.54 -28.17 -18.85
C SER A 86 25.74 -28.19 -17.34
N SER A 87 24.76 -27.68 -16.61
CA SER A 87 24.67 -27.64 -15.15
C SER A 87 23.97 -28.88 -14.57
N GLU A 88 23.98 -30.02 -15.27
CA GLU A 88 23.29 -31.24 -14.82
C GLU A 88 23.82 -31.75 -13.47
N LYS A 89 25.05 -31.36 -13.07
CA LYS A 89 25.63 -31.67 -11.76
C LYS A 89 25.06 -30.85 -10.58
N GLU A 90 24.30 -29.78 -10.84
CA GLU A 90 23.67 -28.96 -9.80
C GLU A 90 22.20 -29.31 -9.53
N ARG A 91 21.67 -30.33 -10.21
CA ARG A 91 20.28 -30.75 -10.05
C ARG A 91 20.09 -31.40 -8.68
N LYS A 92 19.78 -30.59 -7.67
CA LYS A 92 19.32 -31.03 -6.35
C LYS A 92 18.20 -32.04 -6.57
N THR A 93 18.38 -33.25 -6.03
CA THR A 93 17.32 -34.26 -5.99
C THR A 93 16.06 -33.63 -5.39
N PRO A 94 14.91 -33.69 -6.06
CA PRO A 94 13.69 -33.10 -5.55
C PRO A 94 13.36 -33.74 -4.19
N LYS A 95 13.34 -32.92 -3.13
CA LYS A 95 12.85 -33.36 -1.83
C LYS A 95 11.39 -33.77 -2.00
N GLN A 96 11.04 -34.96 -1.52
CA GLN A 96 9.65 -35.40 -1.41
C GLN A 96 8.88 -34.38 -0.57
N HIS A 97 8.08 -33.55 -1.24
CA HIS A 97 7.25 -32.54 -0.60
C HIS A 97 5.97 -33.24 -0.13
N SER A 98 5.93 -33.68 1.12
CA SER A 98 4.65 -34.07 1.73
C SER A 98 3.84 -32.81 1.96
N LYS A 99 2.70 -32.68 1.28
CA LYS A 99 1.72 -31.64 1.60
C LYS A 99 1.06 -32.02 2.91
N SER A 100 1.48 -31.40 4.02
CA SER A 100 0.69 -31.46 5.25
C SER A 100 -0.68 -30.85 4.97
N SER A 101 -1.75 -31.54 5.40
CA SER A 101 -3.11 -31.01 5.27
C SER A 101 -3.22 -29.73 6.08
N LYS A 102 -3.63 -28.63 5.44
CA LYS A 102 -3.70 -27.28 6.02
C LYS A 102 -4.53 -27.20 7.32
N ASN A 103 -5.37 -28.20 7.58
CA ASN A 103 -6.32 -28.22 8.69
C ASN A 103 -5.79 -28.93 9.95
N GLN A 104 -4.64 -29.62 9.90
CA GLN A 104 -4.15 -30.41 11.04
C GLN A 104 -3.76 -29.57 12.27
N THR A 105 -3.61 -28.26 12.12
CA THR A 105 -3.10 -27.37 13.18
C THR A 105 -4.12 -26.34 13.67
N ILE A 106 -5.34 -26.30 13.12
CA ILE A 106 -6.33 -25.26 13.48
C ILE A 106 -7.05 -25.68 14.77
N LYS A 107 -6.82 -24.94 15.87
CA LYS A 107 -7.56 -25.10 17.12
C LYS A 107 -9.02 -24.71 16.92
N ILE A 108 -9.95 -25.56 17.34
CA ILE A 108 -11.39 -25.28 17.29
C ILE A 108 -11.84 -24.72 18.64
N ASP A 109 -12.19 -23.44 18.68
CA ASP A 109 -12.65 -22.78 19.92
C ASP A 109 -14.16 -22.97 20.17
N ARG A 110 -14.98 -23.16 19.12
CA ARG A 110 -16.42 -23.40 19.21
C ARG A 110 -16.89 -24.50 18.24
N LYS A 111 -17.81 -25.37 18.66
CA LYS A 111 -18.47 -26.38 17.82
C LYS A 111 -19.97 -26.09 17.77
N GLN A 112 -20.54 -26.08 16.57
CA GLN A 112 -21.97 -25.89 16.36
C GLN A 112 -22.49 -26.98 15.43
N ILE A 113 -23.56 -27.66 15.87
CA ILE A 113 -24.26 -28.65 15.05
C ILE A 113 -25.33 -27.91 14.25
N LEU A 114 -25.34 -28.11 12.94
CA LEU A 114 -26.38 -27.60 12.05
C LEU A 114 -27.37 -28.73 11.78
N GLU A 115 -28.60 -28.56 12.25
CA GLU A 115 -29.69 -29.49 11.99
C GLU A 115 -30.35 -29.17 10.66
N TYR A 116 -30.58 -30.20 9.84
CA TYR A 116 -31.33 -30.03 8.61
C TYR A 116 -32.84 -29.99 8.92
N PRO A 117 -33.60 -29.04 8.35
CA PRO A 117 -35.04 -28.96 8.57
C PRO A 117 -35.75 -30.22 8.06
N GLN A 118 -36.41 -30.94 8.98
CA GLN A 118 -37.02 -32.25 8.71
C GLN A 118 -38.13 -32.18 7.65
N ASP A 119 -38.88 -31.07 7.58
CA ASP A 119 -39.96 -30.88 6.62
C ASP A 119 -39.49 -30.84 5.15
N LYS A 120 -38.19 -30.61 4.93
CA LYS A 120 -37.57 -30.59 3.59
C LYS A 120 -36.92 -31.92 3.23
N LEU A 121 -36.86 -32.87 4.16
CA LEU A 121 -36.30 -34.19 3.89
C LEU A 121 -37.35 -35.06 3.20
N PRO A 122 -36.97 -35.80 2.14
CA PRO A 122 -37.83 -36.83 1.62
C PRO A 122 -38.00 -37.95 2.66
N ALA A 123 -39.11 -38.67 2.61
CA ALA A 123 -39.47 -39.66 3.63
C ALA A 123 -38.49 -40.85 3.73
N ASP A 124 -37.68 -41.07 2.70
CA ASP A 124 -36.63 -42.09 2.64
C ASP A 124 -35.25 -41.58 3.10
N ALA A 125 -35.13 -40.30 3.49
CA ALA A 125 -33.89 -39.72 3.93
C ALA A 125 -33.39 -40.40 5.22
N GLN A 126 -32.12 -40.82 5.19
CA GLN A 126 -31.45 -41.43 6.33
C GLN A 126 -30.30 -40.55 6.80
N PHE A 127 -30.16 -40.42 8.11
CA PHE A 127 -29.04 -39.72 8.71
C PHE A 127 -27.73 -40.48 8.44
N LYS A 128 -26.77 -39.83 7.77
CA LYS A 128 -25.47 -40.42 7.38
C LYS A 128 -24.28 -39.91 8.19
N GLY A 129 -24.54 -39.16 9.27
CA GLY A 129 -23.51 -38.51 10.07
C GLY A 129 -23.34 -37.03 9.74
N TYR A 130 -22.25 -36.45 10.25
CA TYR A 130 -21.94 -35.03 10.11
C TYR A 130 -20.79 -34.82 9.12
N GLU A 131 -20.90 -33.79 8.29
CA GLU A 131 -19.80 -33.28 7.49
C GLU A 131 -19.16 -32.10 8.24
N GLU A 132 -17.87 -32.20 8.57
CA GLU A 132 -17.15 -31.17 9.33
C GLU A 132 -16.62 -30.08 8.40
N VAL A 133 -17.05 -28.84 8.60
CA VAL A 133 -16.52 -27.65 7.94
C VAL A 133 -15.92 -26.72 8.98
N ILE A 134 -14.61 -26.48 8.89
CA ILE A 134 -13.89 -25.56 9.79
C ILE A 134 -13.93 -24.16 9.18
N VAL A 135 -14.57 -23.22 9.87
CA VAL A 135 -14.59 -21.79 9.51
C VAL A 135 -13.81 -21.01 10.55
N GLN A 136 -12.83 -20.22 10.12
CA GLN A 136 -12.10 -19.30 10.99
C GLN A 136 -12.80 -17.95 11.03
N ASP A 137 -13.04 -17.45 12.23
CA ASP A 137 -13.74 -16.21 12.50
C ASP A 137 -12.98 -15.44 13.59
N ILE A 138 -13.18 -14.13 13.69
CA ILE A 138 -12.54 -13.28 14.68
C ILE A 138 -13.59 -12.48 15.46
N ILE A 139 -13.43 -12.44 16.78
CA ILE A 139 -14.25 -11.60 17.67
C ILE A 139 -13.42 -10.36 18.01
N LEU A 140 -13.94 -9.19 17.66
CA LEU A 140 -13.32 -7.89 17.96
C LEU A 140 -14.13 -7.19 19.06
N GLU A 141 -13.48 -6.86 20.17
CA GLU A 141 -14.08 -6.16 21.30
C GLU A 141 -13.35 -4.84 21.58
N THR A 142 -14.07 -3.84 22.08
CA THR A 142 -13.48 -2.55 22.44
C THR A 142 -12.97 -2.58 23.87
N ASP A 143 -11.69 -2.22 24.06
CA ASP A 143 -11.09 -2.00 25.38
C ASP A 143 -10.95 -0.49 25.64
N ASN A 144 -11.81 0.05 26.52
CA ASN A 144 -11.86 1.48 26.83
C ASN A 144 -11.39 1.73 28.27
N ILE A 145 -10.33 2.53 28.43
CA ILE A 145 -9.75 2.86 29.73
C ILE A 145 -10.19 4.28 30.16
N LEU A 146 -10.80 4.41 31.34
CA LEU A 146 -11.12 5.70 31.96
C LEU A 146 -10.05 6.10 32.98
N PHE A 147 -9.25 7.12 32.65
CA PHE A 147 -8.29 7.69 33.60
C PHE A 147 -8.95 8.76 34.47
N ARG A 148 -8.98 8.52 35.79
CA ARG A 148 -9.36 9.54 36.79
C ARG A 148 -8.10 10.22 37.30
N LYS A 149 -7.87 11.45 36.84
CA LYS A 149 -6.67 12.23 37.20
C LYS A 149 -6.92 12.97 38.50
N GLU A 150 -6.05 12.79 39.48
CA GLU A 150 -6.09 13.61 40.70
C GLU A 150 -5.81 15.07 40.36
N LYS A 151 -6.53 15.98 41.01
CA LYS A 151 -6.46 17.42 40.79
C LYS A 151 -6.44 18.13 42.13
N TYR A 152 -5.38 18.88 42.39
CA TYR A 152 -5.21 19.70 43.59
C TYR A 152 -5.13 21.18 43.19
N TYR A 153 -5.69 22.05 44.01
CA TYR A 153 -5.59 23.50 43.84
C TYR A 153 -4.87 24.10 45.05
N SER A 154 -3.84 24.91 44.80
CA SER A 154 -3.15 25.69 45.82
C SER A 154 -3.65 27.14 45.76
N PRO A 155 -4.48 27.59 46.72
CA PRO A 155 -4.99 28.96 46.72
C PRO A 155 -3.90 30.02 46.89
N LEU A 156 -2.85 29.70 47.66
CA LEU A 156 -1.73 30.60 47.94
C LEU A 156 -0.92 30.89 46.67
N GLU A 157 -0.66 29.85 45.88
CA GLU A 157 0.10 29.97 44.63
C GLU A 157 -0.77 30.25 43.41
N LYS A 158 -2.11 30.21 43.57
CA LYS A 158 -3.11 30.29 42.51
C LYS A 158 -2.84 29.30 41.37
N LYS A 159 -2.39 28.08 41.71
CA LYS A 159 -2.01 27.02 40.77
C LYS A 159 -2.83 25.76 40.97
N THR A 160 -3.06 25.05 39.87
CA THR A 160 -3.67 23.72 39.87
C THR A 160 -2.63 22.68 39.47
N TYR A 161 -2.51 21.65 40.29
CA TYR A 161 -1.67 20.48 40.04
C TYR A 161 -2.58 19.36 39.57
N LEU A 162 -2.22 18.74 38.45
CA LEU A 162 -2.96 17.64 37.86
C LEU A 162 -1.99 16.47 37.72
N ALA A 163 -2.41 15.26 38.09
CA ALA A 163 -1.61 14.06 37.85
C ALA A 163 -1.32 13.90 36.34
N ASP A 164 -0.16 13.39 35.97
CA ASP A 164 0.17 13.13 34.57
C ASP A 164 -0.45 11.81 34.08
N LEU A 165 -0.65 11.70 32.77
CA LEU A 165 -1.04 10.43 32.17
C LEU A 165 0.20 9.58 31.94
N PRO A 166 0.10 8.23 32.06
CA PRO A 166 1.19 7.34 31.68
C PRO A 166 1.57 7.53 30.19
N SER A 167 2.84 7.32 29.88
CA SER A 167 3.38 7.57 28.55
C SER A 167 2.63 6.79 27.46
N GLY A 168 2.35 7.46 26.35
CA GLY A 168 1.63 6.88 25.21
C GLY A 168 0.11 7.09 25.20
N TYR A 169 -0.48 7.53 26.31
CA TYR A 169 -1.89 7.95 26.38
C TYR A 169 -2.01 9.45 26.14
N GLU A 170 -2.02 9.83 24.87
CA GLU A 170 -2.21 11.22 24.41
C GLU A 170 -3.48 11.34 23.58
N GLY A 171 -4.36 12.29 23.93
CA GLY A 171 -5.65 12.47 23.26
C GLY A 171 -6.66 11.36 23.61
N GLU A 172 -7.59 11.08 22.70
CA GLU A 172 -8.72 10.17 22.93
C GLU A 172 -8.43 8.71 22.52
N PHE A 173 -7.28 8.44 21.91
CA PHE A 173 -6.95 7.12 21.34
C PHE A 173 -5.74 6.50 22.06
N GLY A 174 -5.88 5.25 22.48
CA GLY A 174 -4.79 4.46 23.05
C GLY A 174 -3.72 4.07 22.01
N LEU A 175 -2.57 3.60 22.52
CA LEU A 175 -1.42 3.19 21.72
C LEU A 175 -1.76 2.12 20.67
N LEU A 176 -2.58 1.12 21.02
CA LEU A 176 -2.92 0.02 20.13
C LEU A 176 -3.65 0.49 18.87
N ILE A 177 -4.65 1.36 19.04
CA ILE A 177 -5.41 1.93 17.93
C ILE A 177 -4.55 2.84 17.05
N LYS A 178 -3.67 3.63 17.66
CA LYS A 178 -2.69 4.45 16.93
C LYS A 178 -1.74 3.57 16.11
N ASN A 179 -1.20 2.50 16.69
CA ASN A 179 -0.31 1.59 15.98
C ASN A 179 -1.02 0.89 14.82
N LEU A 180 -2.25 0.44 15.04
CA LEU A 180 -3.07 -0.16 13.97
C LEU A 180 -3.29 0.83 12.82
N SER A 181 -3.65 2.08 13.13
CA SER A 181 -3.87 3.08 12.09
C SER A 181 -2.59 3.38 11.28
N TYR A 182 -1.42 3.45 11.93
CA TYR A 182 -0.14 3.55 11.23
C TYR A 182 0.14 2.34 10.32
N GLN A 183 -0.10 1.12 10.80
CA GLN A 183 0.11 -0.09 9.98
C GLN A 183 -0.79 -0.12 8.74
N LEU A 184 -2.05 0.32 8.87
CA LEU A 184 -2.99 0.36 7.75
C LEU A 184 -2.60 1.41 6.71
N VAL A 185 -2.08 2.56 7.15
CA VAL A 185 -1.53 3.59 6.25
C VAL A 185 -0.31 3.06 5.51
N LEU A 186 0.62 2.39 6.21
CA LEU A 186 1.82 1.80 5.58
C LEU A 186 1.47 0.73 4.53
N ARG A 187 0.38 0.00 4.74
CA ARG A 187 -0.16 -0.99 3.80
C ARG A 187 -0.99 -0.38 2.67
N GLY A 188 -1.12 0.94 2.60
CA GLY A 188 -1.87 1.64 1.56
C GLY A 188 -3.39 1.50 1.66
N GLN A 189 -3.90 1.02 2.79
CA GLN A 189 -5.35 0.88 3.03
C GLN A 189 -6.00 2.19 3.49
N HIS A 190 -5.21 3.19 3.92
CA HIS A 190 -5.70 4.51 4.32
C HIS A 190 -4.79 5.66 3.84
N ASP A 191 -5.40 6.82 3.57
CA ASP A 191 -4.68 8.09 3.36
C ASP A 191 -4.12 8.60 4.71
N PRO A 192 -2.81 8.88 4.81
CA PRO A 192 -2.17 9.45 5.99
C PRO A 192 -2.88 10.69 6.56
N ARG A 193 -3.55 11.48 5.71
CA ARG A 193 -4.24 12.72 6.12
C ARG A 193 -5.56 12.49 6.85
N GLN A 194 -6.16 11.31 6.73
CA GLN A 194 -7.44 11.00 7.40
C GLN A 194 -7.24 10.46 8.82
N VAL A 195 -6.15 9.74 9.08
CA VAL A 195 -5.89 9.10 10.39
C VAL A 195 -5.74 10.11 11.54
N VAL A 196 -5.20 11.30 11.26
CA VAL A 196 -4.92 12.32 12.28
C VAL A 196 -6.18 13.12 12.68
N ARG A 197 -7.32 12.94 11.99
CA ARG A 197 -8.47 13.85 12.08
C ARG A 197 -9.82 13.14 12.17
N ILE A 198 -9.89 11.93 12.74
CA ILE A 198 -11.17 11.21 12.93
C ILE A 198 -11.78 11.55 14.30
N PRO A 199 -12.92 12.24 14.37
CA PRO A 199 -13.63 12.49 15.62
C PRO A 199 -14.27 11.21 16.16
N ARG A 200 -14.31 11.05 17.49
CA ARG A 200 -14.88 9.90 18.21
C ARG A 200 -16.27 9.44 17.72
N ARG A 201 -17.11 10.37 17.26
CA ARG A 201 -18.48 10.09 16.72
C ARG A 201 -18.50 9.24 15.46
N TYR A 202 -17.44 9.23 14.66
CA TYR A 202 -17.39 8.52 13.37
C TYR A 202 -16.61 7.21 13.44
N TRP A 203 -16.03 6.88 14.60
CA TRP A 203 -15.15 5.71 14.71
C TRP A 203 -15.90 4.38 14.66
N HIS A 204 -17.13 4.29 15.20
CA HIS A 204 -17.98 3.10 15.01
C HIS A 204 -18.24 2.81 13.52
N PHE A 205 -18.47 3.84 12.69
CA PHE A 205 -18.63 3.65 11.24
C PHE A 205 -17.34 3.19 10.54
N TYR A 206 -16.18 3.59 11.06
CA TYR A 206 -14.89 3.25 10.47
C TYR A 206 -14.46 1.83 10.83
N VAL A 207 -14.63 1.40 12.09
CA VAL A 207 -14.36 0.03 12.53
C VAL A 207 -15.26 -0.97 11.81
N SER A 208 -16.55 -0.66 11.64
CA SER A 208 -17.46 -1.52 10.88
C SER A 208 -17.12 -1.62 9.39
N ARG A 209 -16.40 -0.65 8.84
CA ARG A 209 -16.02 -0.62 7.41
C ARG A 209 -14.59 -1.11 7.15
N LEU A 210 -13.81 -1.31 8.22
CA LEU A 210 -12.43 -1.80 8.13
C LEU A 210 -12.35 -3.33 8.06
N PHE A 211 -13.43 -4.02 8.43
CA PHE A 211 -13.49 -5.47 8.59
C PHE A 211 -14.63 -6.13 7.78
N ILE A 212 -15.22 -5.42 6.82
CA ILE A 212 -16.12 -5.94 5.77
C ILE A 212 -15.48 -5.59 4.42
#